data_AF-A0A6N2ZZK3-F1
#
_entry.id   AF-A0A6N2ZZK3-F1
#
_cell.length_a   1.000
_cell.length_b   1.000
_cell.length_c   1.000
_cell.angle_alpha   90.00
_cell.angle_beta   90.00
_cell.angle_gamma   90.00
#
_symmetry.space_group_name_H-M   'P 1'
#
loop_
_entity.id
_entity.type
_entity.pdbx_description
1 polymer ?
#
loop_
_entity_poly.entity_id
_entity_poly.type
_entity_poly.pdbx_seq_one_letter_code
_entity_poly.pdbx_strand_id
1 'polypeptide(L)' 'MGFITGKIIDVLIIIATIIIGIYAYDEIRRQDSSLKVMLIGIGIILFAIVNPIFILKMITGILGFITIIYGAKKNN' A
#
# COMPACT_ATOMS: atom_id res chain seq x y z
N MET A 1 -4.80 31.68 -0.91
CA MET A 1 -3.84 30.80 -0.20
C MET A 1 -4.26 29.33 -0.18
N GLY A 2 -5.53 28.97 0.05
CA GLY A 2 -5.95 27.56 0.18
C GLY A 2 -5.72 26.64 -1.04
N PHE A 3 -5.73 27.18 -2.27
CA PHE A 3 -5.57 26.36 -3.49
C PHE A 3 -4.15 25.81 -3.68
N ILE A 4 -3.12 26.56 -3.27
CA ILE A 4 -1.72 26.14 -3.37
C ILE A 4 -1.44 25.12 -2.25
N THR A 5 -1.97 25.37 -1.05
CA THR A 5 -1.82 24.46 0.10
C THR A 5 -2.43 23.09 -0.17
N GLY A 6 -3.62 23.02 -0.78
CA GLY A 6 -4.26 21.75 -1.16
C GLY A 6 -3.40 20.92 -2.12
N LYS A 7 -2.86 21.55 -3.17
CA LYS A 7 -1.99 20.87 -4.14
C LYS A 7 -0.68 20.34 -3.52
N ILE A 8 -0.09 21.08 -2.59
CA ILE A 8 1.12 20.64 -1.88
C ILE A 8 0.79 19.41 -1.02
N ILE A 9 -0.35 19.40 -0.33
CA ILE A 9 -0.80 18.25 0.47
C ILE A 9 -0.99 17.01 -0.41
N ASP A 10 -1.63 17.14 -1.57
CA ASP A 10 -1.82 16.03 -2.50
C ASP A 10 -0.49 15.44 -2.97
N VAL A 11 0.49 16.29 -3.30
CA VAL A 11 1.84 15.87 -3.69
C VAL A 11 2.54 15.14 -2.54
N LEU A 12 2.42 15.63 -1.30
CA LEU A 12 2.99 14.97 -0.12
C LEU A 12 2.38 13.58 0.13
N ILE A 13 1.06 13.43 -0.06
CA ILE A 13 0.36 12.15 0.06
C ILE A 13 0.88 11.15 -0.98
N ILE A 14 1.08 11.60 -2.23
CA ILE A 14 1.63 10.76 -3.30
C ILE A 14 3.05 10.29 -2.94
N ILE A 15 3.93 11.21 -2.53
CA ILE A 15 5.31 10.88 -2.16
C ILE A 15 5.34 9.91 -0.97
N ALA A 16 4.55 10.15 0.07
CA ALA A 16 4.45 9.27 1.22
C ALA A 16 3.97 7.87 0.83
N THR A 17 2.97 7.78 -0.06
CA THR A 17 2.45 6.51 -0.57
C THR A 17 3.53 5.73 -1.33
N ILE A 18 4.36 6.39 -2.13
CA ILE A 18 5.48 5.76 -2.86
C ILE A 18 6.51 5.21 -1.88
N ILE A 19 6.92 6.00 -0.87
CA ILE A 19 7.91 5.57 0.13
C ILE A 19 7.39 4.35 0.91
N ILE A 20 6.14 4.38 1.36
CA ILE A 20 5.49 3.26 2.04
C ILE A 20 5.45 2.03 1.12
N GLY A 21 5.12 2.20 -0.16
CA GLY A 21 5.08 1.12 -1.15
C GLY A 21 6.44 0.44 -1.33
N ILE A 22 7.53 1.21 -1.41
CA ILE A 22 8.90 0.69 -1.52
C ILE A 22 9.26 -0.11 -0.25
N TYR A 23 8.99 0.45 0.94
CA TYR A 23 9.26 -0.22 2.20
C TYR A 23 8.46 -1.52 2.34
N ALA A 24 7.17 -1.48 2.00
CA ALA A 24 6.31 -2.67 2.03
C ALA A 24 6.82 -3.76 1.09
N TYR A 25 7.28 -3.41 -0.11
CA TYR A 25 7.86 -4.36 -1.05
C TYR A 25 9.14 -5.03 -0.50
N ASP A 26 10.06 -4.25 0.08
CA ASP A 26 11.29 -4.79 0.67
C ASP A 26 10.96 -5.72 1.86
N GLU A 27 10.01 -5.34 2.71
CA GLU A 27 9.55 -6.18 3.83
C GLU A 27 8.93 -7.48 3.33
N ILE A 28 8.04 -7.45 2.33
CA ILE A 28 7.43 -8.65 1.73
C ILE A 28 8.50 -9.59 1.18
N ARG A 29 9.51 -9.04 0.49
CA ARG A 29 10.59 -9.83 -0.13
C ARG A 29 11.46 -10.53 0.91
N ARG A 30 11.71 -9.88 2.05
CA ARG A 30 12.56 -10.42 3.13
C ARG A 30 11.82 -11.36 4.08
N GLN A 31 10.50 -11.42 3.99
CA GLN A 31 9.70 -12.13 4.98
C GLN A 31 9.39 -13.56 4.55
N ASP A 32 9.93 -14.55 5.27
CA ASP A 32 9.73 -15.98 4.94
C ASP A 32 8.36 -16.51 5.34
N SER A 33 7.72 -15.90 6.34
CA SER A 33 6.39 -16.29 6.79
C SER A 33 5.30 -15.79 5.85
N SER A 34 4.64 -16.74 5.18
CA SER A 34 3.45 -16.53 4.35
C SER A 34 2.34 -15.76 5.08
N LEU A 35 2.10 -16.08 6.36
CA LEU A 35 1.10 -15.38 7.18
C LEU A 35 1.42 -13.90 7.35
N LYS A 36 2.69 -13.56 7.59
CA LYS A 36 3.12 -12.17 7.73
C LYS A 36 2.95 -11.39 6.41
N VAL A 37 3.27 -12.02 5.28
CA VAL A 37 3.06 -11.42 3.96
C VAL A 37 1.57 -11.14 3.71
N MET A 38 0.69 -12.07 4.07
CA MET A 38 -0.76 -11.86 3.98
C MET A 38 -1.24 -10.71 4.88
N LEU A 39 -0.73 -10.61 6.11
CA LEU A 39 -1.05 -9.51 7.03
C LEU A 39 -0.60 -8.14 6.49
N ILE A 40 0.57 -8.07 5.85
CA ILE A 40 1.04 -6.87 5.16
C ILE A 40 0.04 -6.49 4.06
N GLY A 41 -0.40 -7.45 3.25
CA GLY A 41 -1.41 -7.24 2.21
C GLY A 41 -2.74 -6.71 2.76
N ILE A 42 -3.21 -7.23 3.90
CA ILE A 42 -4.40 -6.71 4.60
C ILE A 42 -4.17 -5.26 5.05
N GLY A 43 -3.00 -4.95 5.60
CA GLY A 43 -2.62 -3.58 5.99
C GLY A 43 -2.66 -2.60 4.81
N ILE A 44 -2.17 -3.02 3.63
CA ILE A 44 -2.23 -2.22 2.40
C ILE A 44 -3.69 -1.96 1.99
N ILE A 45 -4.59 -2.96 2.09
CA ILE A 45 -6.02 -2.78 1.80
C ILE A 45 -6.66 -1.80 2.78
N LEU A 46 -6.37 -1.91 4.09
CA LEU A 46 -6.89 -0.98 5.09
C LEU A 46 -6.40 0.46 4.83
N PHE A 47 -5.13 0.62 4.43
CA PHE A 47 -4.58 1.91 4.01
C PHE A 47 -5.29 2.46 2.77
N ALA A 48 -5.61 1.61 1.79
CA ALA A 48 -6.36 2.00 0.61
C ALA A 48 -7.75 2.56 0.96
N ILE A 49 -8.43 1.97 1.95
CA ILE A 49 -9.78 2.40 2.38
C ILE A 49 -9.78 3.84 2.91
N VAL A 50 -8.75 4.21 3.68
CA VAL A 50 -8.63 5.55 4.28
C VAL A 50 -8.06 6.59 3.33
N ASN A 51 -7.50 6.19 2.18
CA ASN A 51 -6.93 7.11 1.22
C ASN A 51 -8.04 7.96 0.54
N PRO A 52 -7.98 9.30 0.61
CA PRO A 52 -8.97 10.19 0.00
C PRO A 52 -8.86 10.26 -1.53
N ILE A 53 -7.71 9.91 -2.10
CA ILE A 53 -7.46 9.99 -3.55
C ILE A 53 -7.96 8.70 -4.21
N PHE A 54 -9.06 8.80 -4.97
CA PHE A 54 -9.74 7.65 -5.57
C PHE A 54 -8.82 6.74 -6.41
N ILE A 55 -7.98 7.34 -7.26
CA ILE A 55 -7.06 6.58 -8.13
C ILE A 55 -6.06 5.79 -7.28
N LEU A 56 -5.47 6.44 -6.26
CA LEU A 56 -4.52 5.76 -5.36
C LEU A 56 -5.21 4.67 -4.54
N LYS A 57 -6.43 4.90 -4.05
CA LYS A 57 -7.25 3.89 -3.37
C LYS A 57 -7.42 2.63 -4.23
N MET A 58 -7.76 2.77 -5.51
CA MET A 58 -7.92 1.62 -6.40
C MET A 58 -6.60 0.86 -6.62
N ILE A 59 -5.51 1.59 -6.91
CA ILE A 59 -4.19 0.99 -7.15
C ILE A 59 -3.69 0.27 -5.90
N THR A 60 -3.73 0.92 -4.74
CA THR A 60 -3.28 0.34 -3.47
C THR A 60 -4.14 -0.84 -3.04
N GLY A 61 -5.46 -0.79 -3.27
CA GLY A 61 -6.35 -1.93 -3.02
C GLY A 61 -5.98 -3.16 -3.83
N ILE A 62 -5.71 -3.00 -5.13
CA ILE A 62 -5.26 -4.09 -6.02
C ILE A 62 -3.90 -4.63 -5.55
N LEU A 63 -2.96 -3.75 -5.21
CA LEU A 63 -1.64 -4.17 -4.68
C LEU A 63 -1.76 -4.98 -3.39
N GLY A 64 -2.64 -4.55 -2.48
CA GLY A 64 -2.92 -5.27 -1.24
C GLY A 64 -3.49 -6.68 -1.51
N PHE A 65 -4.44 -6.78 -2.45
CA PHE A 65 -5.00 -8.08 -2.86
C PHE A 65 -3.95 -9.00 -3.49
N ILE A 66 -3.13 -8.50 -4.41
CA ILE A 66 -2.02 -9.26 -5.01
C ILE A 66 -1.05 -9.74 -3.94
N THR A 67 -0.74 -8.89 -2.96
CA THR A 67 0.15 -9.24 -1.84
C THR A 67 -0.42 -10.39 -1.00
N ILE A 68 -1.73 -10.39 -0.72
CA ILE A 68 -2.40 -11.50 -0.02
C ILE A 68 -2.29 -12.79 -0.83
N ILE A 69 -2.59 -12.75 -2.14
CA ILE A 69 -2.47 -13.93 -3.01
C ILE A 69 -1.03 -14.44 -3.03
N TYR A 70 -0.05 -13.54 -3.13
CA TYR A 70 1.36 -13.89 -3.12
C TYR A 70 1.75 -14.58 -1.80
N GLY A 71 1.35 -14.02 -0.67
CA GLY A 71 1.58 -14.63 0.65
C GLY A 71 0.92 -16.01 0.78
N ALA A 72 -0.32 -16.16 0.32
CA ALA A 72 -1.02 -17.45 0.34
C ALA A 72 -0.31 -18.51 -0.52
N LYS A 73 0.24 -18.13 -1.68
CA LYS A 73 0.98 -19.03 -2.56
C LYS A 73 2.37 -19.40 -2.04
N LYS A 74 3.01 -18.55 -1.24
CA LYS A 74 4.33 -18.83 -0.65
C LYS A 74 4.30 -20.03 0.32
N ASN A 75 3.12 -20.39 0.84
CA ASN A 75 2.94 -21.48 1.79
C ASN A 75 2.61 -22.85 1.15
N ASN A 76 2.35 -22.88 -0.16
CA ASN A 76 2.13 -24.10 -0.94
C ASN A 76 3.37 -24.42 -1.76
#